data_AF-A0A7M7Q9C2-F1
#
_entry.id   AF-A0A7M7Q9C2-F1
#
_cell.length_a   1.000
_cell.length_b   1.000
_cell.length_c   1.000
_cell.angle_alpha   90.00
_cell.angle_beta   90.00
_cell.angle_gamma   90.00
#
_symmetry.space_group_name_H-M   'P 1'
#
loop_
_entity.id
_entity.type
_entity.pdbx_description
1 polymer ?
#
loop_
_entity_poly.entity_id
_entity_poly.type
_entity_poly.pdbx_seq_one_letter_code
_entity_poly.pdbx_strand_id
1 'polypeptide(L)'
;MGQRINESAYTIYQNHNNVTFLHSVNCLNHRQKNNKSRKISKHVKPNKIKTLGISNGLLLAQGKRTGNFQNMKKKKNQSSKVFKTKTLTTTDLLDEEKTAYDGKKAKAFKKSSYFSTNFIEESSKLFAWLIYPLQIDEFFEKNWEKNPLHIKRNKPKYYQSLMTTPMLDQILRKNYILFTKNIDITSFTNNKRETHNPHGRALPSIVWDYYANGCSVRLLNPQTFIPKLHTLNAILQEFFGCFVGSNSYLTPPNSQGFAPHYDDIEAFILQIEGKKRWRLYKPKTDNEILPRYSSLNFSQQDLGEPILNTVIEAGDILYFPRGTIHQGDTFGFDEHSLHITLSVYQRNSWGDFLEKLIPAALNNAIKNDSRFRKGLPINYLRYIGSTYTENFDCPIRKKFSNHTISLLTILSKCIDIDKAADLMAVNHIHDFLPPVFNQNERLCSIYDGGEKMIKNGAVINRVEIEPNTLIKLSRGHCARYNLLKIFGKKQ
;
A
#
# COMPACT_ATOMS: atom_id res chain seq x y z
N MET A 1 -13.01 -0.88 -29.64
CA MET A 1 -11.80 -0.03 -29.64
C MET A 1 -11.55 0.44 -28.21
N GLY A 2 -10.30 0.33 -27.73
CA GLY A 2 -10.01 0.26 -26.29
C GLY A 2 -10.23 1.55 -25.49
N GLN A 3 -10.80 1.41 -24.30
CA GLN A 3 -10.77 2.45 -23.28
C GLN A 3 -9.44 2.42 -22.54
N ARG A 4 -8.79 3.58 -22.41
CA ARG A 4 -7.64 3.76 -21.52
C ARG A 4 -8.12 3.71 -20.07
N ILE A 5 -7.50 2.87 -19.25
CA ILE A 5 -7.58 2.99 -17.80
C ILE A 5 -6.60 4.09 -17.40
N ASN A 6 -7.07 5.11 -16.69
CA ASN A 6 -6.22 6.20 -16.22
C ASN A 6 -5.36 5.73 -15.06
N GLU A 7 -4.05 5.79 -15.25
CA GLU A 7 -3.08 5.89 -14.16
C GLU A 7 -3.29 7.23 -13.44
N SER A 8 -3.31 7.20 -12.11
CA SER A 8 -3.17 8.39 -11.27
C SER A 8 -2.41 8.00 -10.00
N ALA A 9 -1.32 8.66 -9.60
CA ALA A 9 -0.77 9.90 -10.13
C ALA A 9 0.75 10.00 -9.94
N TYR A 10 1.46 10.46 -10.97
CA TYR A 10 2.69 11.27 -10.87
C TYR A 10 3.03 11.83 -12.27
N THR A 11 2.49 12.99 -12.62
CA THR A 11 2.86 13.67 -13.88
C THR A 11 3.81 14.83 -13.59
N ILE A 12 5.10 14.60 -13.85
CA ILE A 12 6.13 15.64 -13.84
C ILE A 12 5.93 16.53 -15.07
N TYR A 13 5.73 17.83 -14.87
CA TYR A 13 5.81 18.81 -15.96
C TYR A 13 7.27 18.99 -16.40
N GLN A 14 7.64 18.42 -17.54
CA GLN A 14 8.82 18.85 -18.30
C GLN A 14 8.37 19.62 -19.54
N ASN A 15 8.54 20.95 -19.52
CA ASN A 15 8.44 21.77 -20.72
C ASN A 15 9.62 21.45 -21.64
N HIS A 16 9.34 20.92 -22.82
CA HIS A 16 10.29 20.89 -23.93
C HIS A 16 9.76 21.71 -25.11
N ASN A 17 10.64 22.55 -25.65
CA ASN A 17 10.30 23.53 -26.69
C ASN A 17 9.88 22.87 -28.00
N ASN A 18 8.81 23.37 -28.61
CA ASN A 18 8.47 23.06 -30.00
C ASN A 18 9.49 23.69 -30.94
N VAL A 19 10.10 22.88 -31.81
CA VAL A 19 10.77 23.34 -33.04
C VAL A 19 10.00 22.75 -34.21
N THR A 20 9.19 23.59 -34.87
CA THR A 20 8.35 23.19 -35.98
C THR A 20 9.12 23.35 -37.29
N PHE A 21 9.42 22.24 -37.99
CA PHE A 21 9.87 22.31 -39.37
C PHE A 21 8.66 22.28 -40.32
N LEU A 22 8.52 23.35 -41.12
CA LEU A 22 7.60 23.44 -42.23
C LEU A 22 8.00 22.47 -43.35
N HIS A 23 7.05 21.72 -43.89
CA HIS A 23 7.04 21.36 -45.31
C HIS A 23 5.60 21.32 -45.83
N SER A 24 5.39 22.03 -46.94
CA SER A 24 4.09 22.27 -47.57
C SER A 24 3.88 21.35 -48.77
N VAL A 25 2.70 20.73 -48.88
CA VAL A 25 2.10 20.38 -50.19
C VAL A 25 0.60 20.66 -50.13
N ASN A 26 0.09 21.42 -51.11
CA ASN A 26 -1.33 21.72 -51.27
C ASN A 26 -2.08 20.51 -51.85
N CYS A 27 -3.37 20.38 -51.51
CA CYS A 27 -4.42 20.21 -52.53
C CYS A 27 -5.82 20.49 -51.97
N LEU A 28 -6.66 21.14 -52.77
CA LEU A 28 -8.05 21.49 -52.43
C LEU A 28 -9.02 20.37 -52.85
N ASN A 29 -10.16 20.19 -52.16
CA ASN A 29 -11.46 20.71 -52.65
C ASN A 29 -12.73 20.22 -51.89
N HIS A 30 -13.77 21.08 -51.95
CA HIS A 30 -15.23 20.85 -51.79
C HIS A 30 -15.78 20.01 -50.61
N ARG A 31 -16.49 20.60 -49.64
CA ARG A 31 -17.93 21.04 -49.67
C ARG A 31 -18.94 19.97 -50.14
N GLN A 32 -19.80 19.50 -49.23
CA GLN A 32 -21.21 19.97 -49.14
C GLN A 32 -21.97 19.46 -47.89
N LYS A 33 -23.13 20.07 -47.62
CA LYS A 33 -24.05 19.86 -46.47
C LYS A 33 -25.09 18.78 -46.79
N ASN A 34 -25.73 18.17 -45.77
CA ASN A 34 -27.16 18.45 -45.52
C ASN A 34 -27.75 17.83 -44.23
N ASN A 35 -28.82 18.49 -43.76
CA ASN A 35 -29.66 18.11 -42.62
C ASN A 35 -30.62 16.96 -42.95
N LYS A 36 -31.11 16.23 -41.93
CA LYS A 36 -32.54 16.32 -41.52
C LYS A 36 -32.88 15.61 -40.21
N SER A 37 -33.90 16.15 -39.56
CA SER A 37 -34.49 15.76 -38.27
C SER A 37 -35.70 14.83 -38.43
N ARG A 38 -36.13 14.17 -37.33
CA ARG A 38 -37.57 13.95 -37.02
C ARG A 38 -37.84 13.62 -35.54
N LYS A 39 -39.05 13.99 -35.09
CA LYS A 39 -39.62 13.85 -33.72
C LYS A 39 -40.55 12.61 -33.61
N ILE A 40 -41.15 12.38 -32.42
CA ILE A 40 -42.47 11.75 -32.06
C ILE A 40 -42.38 10.45 -31.20
N SER A 41 -43.22 10.15 -30.18
CA SER A 41 -43.87 10.99 -29.12
C SER A 41 -44.56 10.19 -27.98
N LYS A 42 -44.48 10.70 -26.73
CA LYS A 42 -45.55 10.76 -25.68
C LYS A 42 -46.13 9.50 -24.97
N HIS A 43 -46.81 9.80 -23.84
CA HIS A 43 -47.63 8.98 -22.91
C HIS A 43 -46.85 8.12 -21.89
N VAL A 44 -46.98 8.16 -20.55
CA VAL A 44 -47.95 8.62 -19.50
C VAL A 44 -48.78 7.49 -18.83
N LYS A 45 -48.37 7.16 -17.57
CA LYS A 45 -49.04 6.70 -16.32
C LYS A 45 -50.59 6.48 -16.31
N PRO A 46 -51.21 5.67 -15.38
CA PRO A 46 -50.86 5.56 -13.94
C PRO A 46 -51.14 4.24 -13.16
N ASN A 47 -50.88 4.28 -11.84
CA ASN A 47 -51.04 3.22 -10.81
C ASN A 47 -52.49 2.85 -10.40
N LYS A 48 -52.64 1.64 -9.83
CA LYS A 48 -53.59 1.15 -8.80
C LYS A 48 -53.04 -0.22 -8.27
N ILE A 49 -53.34 -0.79 -7.08
CA ILE A 49 -54.27 -0.43 -5.99
C ILE A 49 -53.71 -0.84 -4.58
N LYS A 50 -54.60 -1.09 -3.59
CA LYS A 50 -54.44 -1.54 -2.18
C LYS A 50 -54.20 -3.09 -2.07
N THR A 51 -54.06 -3.81 -0.94
CA THR A 51 -54.31 -3.59 0.53
C THR A 51 -53.69 -4.77 1.34
N LEU A 52 -53.54 -4.60 2.68
CA LEU A 52 -53.70 -5.57 3.80
C LEU A 52 -52.54 -5.56 4.80
N GLY A 53 -52.90 -5.68 6.08
CA GLY A 53 -52.02 -6.14 7.16
C GLY A 53 -52.80 -7.11 8.05
N ILE A 54 -52.15 -7.74 9.04
CA ILE A 54 -52.68 -8.15 10.35
C ILE A 54 -51.57 -8.84 11.17
N SER A 55 -51.78 -8.86 12.49
CA SER A 55 -50.90 -9.23 13.60
C SER A 55 -50.32 -10.66 13.63
N ASN A 56 -49.22 -10.82 14.39
CA ASN A 56 -49.04 -11.69 15.58
C ASN A 56 -47.54 -11.71 15.94
N GLY A 57 -47.06 -11.96 17.17
CA GLY A 57 -47.71 -12.18 18.46
C GLY A 57 -46.62 -12.29 19.56
N LEU A 58 -46.95 -11.96 20.81
CA LEU A 58 -46.02 -11.96 21.95
C LEU A 58 -45.96 -13.36 22.61
N LEU A 59 -44.79 -13.84 23.07
CA LEU A 59 -44.73 -14.83 24.16
C LEU A 59 -43.34 -14.92 24.83
N LEU A 60 -43.35 -14.94 26.16
CA LEU A 60 -42.22 -15.19 27.06
C LEU A 60 -42.21 -16.66 27.50
N ALA A 61 -41.03 -17.21 27.80
CA ALA A 61 -40.90 -18.33 28.76
C ALA A 61 -39.52 -18.34 29.44
N GLN A 62 -39.50 -18.71 30.72
CA GLN A 62 -38.30 -18.83 31.58
C GLN A 62 -38.07 -20.30 31.99
N GLY A 63 -36.85 -20.64 32.41
CA GLY A 63 -36.55 -21.80 33.26
C GLY A 63 -35.21 -22.47 32.89
N LYS A 64 -34.12 -22.35 33.66
CA LYS A 64 -33.78 -22.78 35.05
C LYS A 64 -33.28 -24.24 35.17
N ARG A 65 -32.04 -24.35 35.69
CA ARG A 65 -31.50 -25.45 36.55
C ARG A 65 -31.28 -26.81 35.86
N THR A 66 -30.41 -27.74 36.28
CA THR A 66 -29.32 -27.84 37.30
C THR A 66 -28.51 -29.12 37.02
N GLY A 67 -27.27 -29.27 37.52
CA GLY A 67 -26.66 -30.59 37.66
C GLY A 67 -25.13 -30.62 37.84
N ASN A 68 -24.66 -30.96 39.04
CA ASN A 68 -23.25 -31.25 39.34
C ASN A 68 -22.91 -32.74 39.13
N PHE A 69 -21.60 -33.06 39.15
CA PHE A 69 -20.87 -34.09 39.93
C PHE A 69 -19.55 -34.41 39.16
N GLN A 70 -18.35 -34.08 39.67
CA GLN A 70 -17.48 -34.92 40.54
C GLN A 70 -17.00 -36.23 39.85
N ASN A 71 -15.76 -36.74 39.99
CA ASN A 71 -14.72 -36.50 41.01
C ASN A 71 -13.32 -37.07 40.60
N MET A 72 -12.22 -36.50 41.14
CA MET A 72 -10.96 -37.20 41.57
C MET A 72 -10.06 -37.94 40.52
N LYS A 73 -8.72 -38.16 40.69
CA LYS A 73 -7.71 -37.81 41.73
C LYS A 73 -6.26 -37.94 41.19
N LYS A 74 -5.33 -37.11 41.69
CA LYS A 74 -3.86 -37.31 41.95
C LYS A 74 -2.95 -37.92 40.85
N LYS A 75 -1.98 -37.18 40.28
CA LYS A 75 -0.64 -36.78 40.82
C LYS A 75 0.44 -37.88 40.91
N LYS A 76 1.52 -37.72 40.12
CA LYS A 76 2.92 -37.72 40.62
C LYS A 76 3.82 -36.85 39.72
N ASN A 77 4.85 -36.24 40.30
CA ASN A 77 5.72 -35.25 39.66
C ASN A 77 6.90 -35.91 38.92
N GLN A 78 7.43 -35.22 37.89
CA GLN A 78 8.87 -34.99 37.77
C GLN A 78 9.14 -33.63 37.10
N SER A 79 10.30 -33.06 37.37
CA SER A 79 10.62 -31.64 37.20
C SER A 79 11.57 -31.34 36.05
N SER A 80 11.41 -30.20 35.36
CA SER A 80 12.47 -29.16 35.31
C SER A 80 12.11 -27.91 34.47
N LYS A 81 12.71 -26.77 34.86
CA LYS A 81 12.93 -25.52 34.10
C LYS A 81 11.70 -24.82 33.47
N VAL A 82 10.99 -24.05 34.31
CA VAL A 82 10.10 -22.96 33.85
C VAL A 82 10.94 -21.73 33.50
N PHE A 83 11.02 -21.37 32.21
CA PHE A 83 11.39 -20.01 31.81
C PHE A 83 10.21 -19.07 32.09
N LYS A 84 10.40 -18.09 32.99
CA LYS A 84 9.46 -16.99 33.17
C LYS A 84 9.63 -15.98 32.02
N THR A 85 8.91 -16.18 30.92
CA THR A 85 8.72 -15.12 29.91
C THR A 85 7.95 -13.97 30.55
N LYS A 86 8.66 -12.86 30.78
CA LYS A 86 8.09 -11.63 31.32
C LYS A 86 7.39 -10.92 30.16
N THR A 87 6.06 -10.99 30.10
CA THR A 87 5.27 -10.31 29.07
C THR A 87 5.44 -8.80 29.22
N LEU A 88 6.27 -8.17 28.39
CA LEU A 88 6.26 -6.72 28.22
C LEU A 88 5.07 -6.35 27.34
N THR A 89 4.09 -5.68 27.92
CA THR A 89 2.98 -5.06 27.20
C THR A 89 3.47 -3.79 26.50
N THR A 90 3.25 -3.70 25.19
CA THR A 90 3.47 -2.50 24.38
C THR A 90 2.40 -1.43 24.71
N THR A 91 2.67 -0.58 25.70
CA THR A 91 1.71 0.43 26.19
C THR A 91 1.70 1.75 25.42
N ASP A 92 2.70 2.05 24.59
CA ASP A 92 2.92 3.41 24.08
C ASP A 92 2.02 3.81 22.88
N LEU A 93 1.00 3.00 22.55
CA LEU A 93 -0.08 3.33 21.59
C LEU A 93 -1.40 3.74 22.29
N LEU A 94 -1.41 3.74 23.63
CA LEU A 94 -2.56 3.94 24.49
C LEU A 94 -2.20 4.83 25.69
N ASP A 95 -2.11 6.14 25.49
CA ASP A 95 -2.50 7.13 26.51
C ASP A 95 -2.60 8.54 25.89
N GLU A 96 -3.82 9.03 25.74
CA GLU A 96 -4.13 10.46 25.65
C GLU A 96 -5.16 10.77 26.73
N GLU A 97 -4.75 11.28 27.91
CA GLU A 97 -5.48 12.35 28.59
C GLU A 97 -4.63 13.07 29.67
N LYS A 98 -4.73 14.40 29.66
CA LYS A 98 -4.61 15.34 30.80
C LYS A 98 -3.47 15.13 31.82
N THR A 99 -2.43 15.94 31.70
CA THR A 99 -1.84 16.61 32.88
C THR A 99 -1.65 18.11 32.62
N ALA A 100 -2.16 18.94 33.53
CA ALA A 100 -1.83 20.36 33.56
C ALA A 100 -0.42 20.54 34.15
N TYR A 101 0.39 21.41 33.54
CA TYR A 101 1.78 21.62 33.96
C TYR A 101 1.83 22.54 35.19
N ASP A 102 1.90 21.96 36.39
CA ASP A 102 2.20 22.71 37.61
C ASP A 102 3.71 22.73 37.88
N GLY A 103 4.29 23.92 37.78
CA GLY A 103 5.73 24.12 37.72
C GLY A 103 6.40 24.15 39.09
N LYS A 104 6.59 23.00 39.74
CA LYS A 104 7.54 22.81 40.88
C LYS A 104 7.76 21.33 41.26
N LYS A 105 8.70 20.64 40.59
CA LYS A 105 9.60 19.57 41.11
C LYS A 105 10.37 18.88 39.98
N ALA A 106 11.49 19.48 39.57
CA ALA A 106 12.50 18.76 38.78
C ALA A 106 13.25 17.76 39.70
N LYS A 107 12.67 16.59 39.95
CA LYS A 107 13.42 15.46 40.51
C LYS A 107 14.49 15.04 39.50
N ALA A 108 15.67 14.64 39.98
CA ALA A 108 16.75 14.17 39.12
C ALA A 108 16.31 12.96 38.28
N PHE A 109 16.04 13.19 36.98
CA PHE A 109 15.66 12.16 36.03
C PHE A 109 16.86 11.23 35.77
N LYS A 110 16.66 9.91 35.87
CA LYS A 110 17.72 8.94 35.60
C LYS A 110 18.13 9.00 34.13
N LYS A 111 19.38 9.38 33.88
CA LYS A 111 19.98 9.66 32.56
C LYS A 111 20.03 8.48 31.57
N SER A 112 19.58 7.28 31.95
CA SER A 112 19.91 6.02 31.26
C SER A 112 18.79 5.32 30.48
N SER A 113 17.52 5.75 30.56
CA SER A 113 16.39 5.05 29.91
C SER A 113 15.91 5.70 28.60
N TYR A 114 16.37 6.91 28.26
CA TYR A 114 15.88 7.66 27.10
C TYR A 114 16.62 7.35 25.79
N PHE A 115 17.80 6.72 25.86
CA PHE A 115 18.69 6.54 24.70
C PHE A 115 18.50 5.21 23.94
N SER A 116 17.62 4.31 24.39
CA SER A 116 17.58 2.92 23.92
C SER A 116 16.52 2.57 22.87
N THR A 117 15.80 3.54 22.28
CA THR A 117 14.90 3.24 21.14
C THR A 117 15.72 3.02 19.86
N ASN A 118 15.97 1.75 19.57
CA ASN A 118 16.46 1.27 18.28
C ASN A 118 15.26 1.09 17.34
N PHE A 119 15.15 1.97 16.34
CA PHE A 119 14.02 1.99 15.41
C PHE A 119 13.89 0.70 14.58
N ILE A 120 15.00 -0.03 14.36
CA ILE A 120 15.00 -1.35 13.69
C ILE A 120 14.28 -2.40 14.56
N GLU A 121 14.53 -2.36 15.88
CA GLU A 121 13.82 -3.25 16.81
C GLU A 121 12.35 -2.83 16.99
N GLU A 122 12.05 -1.53 16.98
CA GLU A 122 10.69 -1.02 17.07
C GLU A 122 9.84 -1.47 15.87
N SER A 123 10.38 -1.31 14.66
CA SER A 123 9.71 -1.74 13.42
C SER A 123 9.56 -3.25 13.33
N SER A 124 10.57 -4.02 13.78
CA SER A 124 10.48 -5.47 13.92
C SER A 124 9.43 -5.90 14.96
N LYS A 125 9.35 -5.23 16.13
CA LYS A 125 8.32 -5.50 17.15
C LYS A 125 6.91 -5.19 16.62
N LEU A 126 6.76 -4.12 15.82
CA LEU A 126 5.48 -3.77 15.19
C LEU A 126 5.07 -4.79 14.12
N PHE A 127 6.01 -5.27 13.30
CA PHE A 127 5.72 -6.32 12.34
C PHE A 127 5.37 -7.65 13.03
N ALA A 128 6.12 -8.05 14.06
CA ALA A 128 5.78 -9.22 14.89
C ALA A 128 4.39 -9.13 15.53
N TRP A 129 3.97 -7.93 15.96
CA TRP A 129 2.58 -7.67 16.37
C TRP A 129 1.62 -7.89 15.19
N LEU A 130 1.88 -7.27 14.02
CA LEU A 130 1.01 -7.36 12.84
C LEU A 130 0.72 -8.80 12.40
N ILE A 131 1.68 -9.72 12.54
CA ILE A 131 1.53 -11.16 12.22
C ILE A 131 1.37 -12.08 13.43
N TYR A 132 1.20 -11.57 14.66
CA TYR A 132 1.05 -12.40 15.86
C TYR A 132 -0.11 -13.40 15.71
N PRO A 133 0.08 -14.71 16.03
CA PRO A 133 1.19 -15.30 16.79
C PRO A 133 2.38 -15.83 15.96
N LEU A 134 2.37 -15.66 14.63
CA LEU A 134 3.42 -16.16 13.75
C LEU A 134 4.77 -15.48 14.03
N GLN A 135 5.87 -16.21 13.89
CA GLN A 135 7.21 -15.63 13.98
C GLN A 135 7.61 -14.98 12.64
N ILE A 136 8.46 -13.95 12.70
CA ILE A 136 8.90 -13.21 11.51
C ILE A 136 9.61 -14.15 10.51
N ASP A 137 10.57 -14.93 10.97
CA ASP A 137 11.35 -15.82 10.11
C ASP A 137 10.46 -16.87 9.43
N GLU A 138 9.48 -17.42 10.16
CA GLU A 138 8.51 -18.37 9.62
C GLU A 138 7.63 -17.76 8.51
N PHE A 139 7.22 -16.50 8.68
CA PHE A 139 6.47 -15.77 7.67
C PHE A 139 7.29 -15.56 6.39
N PHE A 140 8.56 -15.14 6.49
CA PHE A 140 9.42 -14.92 5.32
C PHE A 140 9.87 -16.24 4.65
N GLU A 141 10.03 -17.30 5.43
CA GLU A 141 10.33 -18.64 4.90
C GLU A 141 9.15 -19.19 4.10
N LYS A 142 7.92 -19.15 4.64
CA LYS A 142 6.78 -19.91 4.12
C LYS A 142 5.80 -19.11 3.28
N ASN A 143 5.60 -17.83 3.60
CA ASN A 143 4.49 -17.03 3.06
C ASN A 143 4.95 -15.92 2.12
N TRP A 144 5.93 -15.11 2.52
CA TRP A 144 6.39 -13.96 1.73
C TRP A 144 6.73 -14.33 0.28
N GLU A 145 6.11 -13.62 -0.67
CA GLU A 145 6.22 -13.83 -2.12
C GLU A 145 5.87 -15.27 -2.59
N LYS A 146 5.20 -16.09 -1.76
CA LYS A 146 4.98 -17.53 -2.00
C LYS A 146 3.53 -17.98 -1.79
N ASN A 147 3.01 -17.84 -0.57
CA ASN A 147 1.77 -18.51 -0.13
C ASN A 147 0.88 -17.55 0.68
N PRO A 148 -0.43 -17.47 0.37
CA PRO A 148 -1.39 -16.77 1.22
C PRO A 148 -1.42 -17.27 2.67
N LEU A 149 -1.84 -16.40 3.58
CA LEU A 149 -1.87 -16.65 5.03
C LEU A 149 -3.10 -16.00 5.65
N HIS A 150 -3.96 -16.79 6.31
CA HIS A 150 -5.03 -16.29 7.17
C HIS A 150 -4.71 -16.59 8.64
N ILE A 151 -4.52 -15.54 9.44
CA ILE A 151 -4.40 -15.67 10.91
C ILE A 151 -5.73 -15.25 11.54
N LYS A 152 -6.40 -16.25 12.12
CA LYS A 152 -7.60 -16.06 12.95
C LYS A 152 -7.20 -15.65 14.36
N ARG A 153 -7.72 -14.53 14.87
CA ARG A 153 -7.33 -13.99 16.20
C ARG A 153 -8.36 -14.13 17.30
N ASN A 154 -9.65 -14.21 16.97
CA ASN A 154 -10.75 -14.15 17.95
C ASN A 154 -10.64 -12.93 18.88
N LYS A 155 -10.13 -11.80 18.36
CA LYS A 155 -9.91 -10.54 19.09
C LYS A 155 -10.49 -9.36 18.29
N PRO A 156 -11.82 -9.14 18.32
CA PRO A 156 -12.48 -8.15 17.45
C PRO A 156 -11.96 -6.71 17.59
N LYS A 157 -11.37 -6.36 18.74
CA LYS A 157 -10.83 -5.02 18.99
C LYS A 157 -9.35 -4.85 18.59
N TYR A 158 -8.70 -5.87 18.03
CA TYR A 158 -7.25 -5.89 17.81
C TYR A 158 -6.74 -4.73 16.94
N TYR A 159 -7.54 -4.31 15.95
CA TYR A 159 -7.24 -3.19 15.05
C TYR A 159 -8.15 -1.96 15.24
N GLN A 160 -8.99 -1.93 16.27
CA GLN A 160 -10.02 -0.89 16.45
C GLN A 160 -9.46 0.54 16.58
N SER A 161 -8.19 0.69 16.98
CA SER A 161 -7.50 1.98 17.06
C SER A 161 -6.99 2.51 15.71
N LEU A 162 -6.93 1.68 14.67
CA LEU A 162 -6.44 2.07 13.34
C LEU A 162 -7.52 2.74 12.49
N MET A 163 -8.78 2.30 12.59
CA MET A 163 -9.92 2.91 11.93
C MET A 163 -11.24 2.41 12.54
N THR A 164 -12.33 3.15 12.32
CA THR A 164 -13.71 2.69 12.52
C THR A 164 -14.62 3.36 11.48
N THR A 165 -15.84 2.85 11.27
CA THR A 165 -16.82 3.49 10.37
C THR A 165 -17.20 4.92 10.84
N PRO A 166 -17.41 5.21 12.14
CA PRO A 166 -17.55 6.58 12.63
C PRO A 166 -16.35 7.49 12.34
N MET A 167 -15.12 6.97 12.30
CA MET A 167 -13.96 7.79 11.89
C MET A 167 -14.06 8.18 10.40
N LEU A 168 -14.55 7.30 9.52
CA LEU A 168 -14.77 7.63 8.10
C LEU A 168 -15.80 8.75 7.92
N ASP A 169 -16.91 8.71 8.66
CA ASP A 169 -17.91 9.81 8.67
C ASP A 169 -17.31 11.13 9.18
N GLN A 170 -16.51 11.09 10.26
CA GLN A 170 -15.79 12.27 10.74
C GLN A 170 -14.79 12.81 9.71
N ILE A 171 -14.10 11.95 8.97
CA ILE A 171 -13.17 12.35 7.91
C ILE A 171 -13.92 13.10 6.80
N LEU A 172 -15.05 12.58 6.33
CA LEU A 172 -15.89 13.21 5.30
C LEU A 172 -16.45 14.58 5.75
N ARG A 173 -16.81 14.72 7.04
CA ARG A 173 -17.31 15.99 7.60
C ARG A 173 -16.21 17.03 7.78
N LYS A 174 -15.11 16.65 8.42
CA LYS A 174 -14.05 17.58 8.88
C LYS A 174 -13.05 17.94 7.77
N ASN A 175 -12.87 17.10 6.76
CA ASN A 175 -11.88 17.30 5.70
C ASN A 175 -12.52 17.60 4.33
N TYR A 176 -11.72 18.14 3.42
CA TYR A 176 -12.11 18.40 2.04
C TYR A 176 -11.79 17.18 1.15
N ILE A 177 -12.57 16.12 1.32
CA ILE A 177 -12.42 14.86 0.57
C ILE A 177 -12.99 15.02 -0.84
N LEU A 178 -12.22 14.65 -1.87
CA LEU A 178 -12.65 14.66 -3.27
C LEU A 178 -12.87 13.24 -3.80
N PHE A 179 -13.94 13.06 -4.58
CA PHE A 179 -14.14 11.82 -5.35
C PHE A 179 -12.98 11.60 -6.35
N THR A 180 -12.66 10.34 -6.64
CA THR A 180 -11.55 9.89 -7.53
C THR A 180 -10.14 10.20 -7.02
N LYS A 181 -9.92 11.33 -6.32
CA LYS A 181 -8.62 11.69 -5.72
C LYS A 181 -8.42 11.05 -4.35
N ASN A 182 -9.45 11.06 -3.51
CA ASN A 182 -9.38 10.59 -2.13
C ASN A 182 -10.33 9.44 -1.86
N ILE A 183 -11.49 9.40 -2.51
CA ILE A 183 -12.51 8.37 -2.24
C ILE A 183 -13.18 7.90 -3.52
N ASP A 184 -13.44 6.60 -3.60
CA ASP A 184 -14.18 5.96 -4.68
C ASP A 184 -15.43 5.26 -4.16
N ILE A 185 -16.47 5.27 -4.99
CA ILE A 185 -17.71 4.52 -4.81
C ILE A 185 -17.78 3.48 -5.91
N THR A 186 -17.90 2.20 -5.54
CA THR A 186 -17.85 1.09 -6.50
C THR A 186 -18.88 0.01 -6.21
N SER A 187 -19.35 -0.66 -7.26
CA SER A 187 -20.16 -1.87 -7.15
C SER A 187 -19.67 -2.93 -8.14
N PHE A 188 -19.94 -4.19 -7.83
CA PHE A 188 -19.76 -5.32 -8.72
C PHE A 188 -21.03 -6.18 -8.70
N THR A 189 -21.81 -6.10 -9.77
CA THR A 189 -23.08 -6.82 -9.94
C THR A 189 -23.14 -7.39 -11.36
N ASN A 190 -23.74 -8.57 -11.53
CA ASN A 190 -23.90 -9.22 -12.84
C ASN A 190 -22.58 -9.31 -13.66
N ASN A 191 -21.48 -9.66 -12.99
CA ASN A 191 -20.12 -9.70 -13.55
C ASN A 191 -19.57 -8.37 -14.12
N LYS A 192 -20.16 -7.22 -13.75
CA LYS A 192 -19.72 -5.89 -14.19
C LYS A 192 -19.32 -5.04 -12.99
N ARG A 193 -18.13 -4.43 -13.05
CA ARG A 193 -17.61 -3.51 -12.03
C ARG A 193 -17.80 -2.06 -12.47
N GLU A 194 -18.46 -1.26 -11.64
CA GLU A 194 -18.81 0.13 -11.94
C GLU A 194 -18.17 1.12 -10.94
N THR A 195 -17.85 2.33 -11.41
CA THR A 195 -17.46 3.47 -10.57
C THR A 195 -18.62 4.45 -10.58
N HIS A 196 -19.06 4.89 -9.40
CA HIS A 196 -20.19 5.81 -9.26
C HIS A 196 -19.78 7.22 -8.83
N ASN A 197 -18.48 7.52 -8.81
CA ASN A 197 -17.88 8.79 -8.40
C ASN A 197 -18.52 10.00 -9.11
N PRO A 198 -19.26 10.87 -8.37
CA PRO A 198 -19.63 12.19 -8.86
C PRO A 198 -18.41 13.10 -9.01
N HIS A 199 -18.57 14.25 -9.66
CA HIS A 199 -17.53 15.28 -9.67
C HIS A 199 -17.52 16.08 -8.35
N GLY A 200 -16.32 16.41 -7.84
CA GLY A 200 -16.15 17.34 -6.73
C GLY A 200 -16.05 16.69 -5.35
N ARG A 201 -16.59 17.37 -4.32
CA ARG A 201 -16.44 16.99 -2.91
C ARG A 201 -17.34 15.81 -2.54
N ALA A 202 -16.77 14.82 -1.89
CA ALA A 202 -17.49 13.74 -1.25
C ALA A 202 -18.08 14.22 0.09
N LEU A 203 -19.35 14.63 0.06
CA LEU A 203 -20.12 14.94 1.26
C LEU A 203 -20.72 13.67 1.88
N PRO A 204 -20.84 13.57 3.22
CA PRO A 204 -21.39 12.39 3.89
C PRO A 204 -22.75 11.94 3.34
N SER A 205 -23.67 12.87 3.08
CA SER A 205 -25.00 12.54 2.53
C SER A 205 -24.95 11.81 1.20
N ILE A 206 -23.99 12.14 0.33
CA ILE A 206 -23.82 11.53 -0.98
C ILE A 206 -23.17 10.14 -0.83
N VAL A 207 -22.10 10.05 -0.03
CA VAL A 207 -21.38 8.78 0.20
C VAL A 207 -22.28 7.75 0.89
N TRP A 208 -23.08 8.18 1.87
CA TRP A 208 -23.97 7.29 2.62
C TRP A 208 -25.23 6.89 1.84
N ASP A 209 -25.71 7.71 0.91
CA ASP A 209 -26.76 7.30 -0.03
C ASP A 209 -26.28 6.16 -0.95
N TYR A 210 -25.09 6.30 -1.55
CA TYR A 210 -24.49 5.21 -2.34
C TYR A 210 -24.25 3.94 -1.52
N TYR A 211 -23.75 4.08 -0.29
CA TYR A 211 -23.52 2.94 0.61
C TYR A 211 -24.82 2.22 0.98
N ALA A 212 -25.88 2.96 1.30
CA ALA A 212 -27.21 2.40 1.57
C ALA A 212 -27.79 1.68 0.34
N ASN A 213 -27.43 2.11 -0.87
CA ASN A 213 -27.78 1.47 -2.15
C ASN A 213 -26.76 0.39 -2.60
N GLY A 214 -26.03 -0.22 -1.66
CA GLY A 214 -25.21 -1.41 -1.92
C GLY A 214 -23.82 -1.16 -2.53
N CYS A 215 -23.38 0.11 -2.63
CA CYS A 215 -22.03 0.42 -3.13
C CYS A 215 -20.98 0.32 -2.01
N SER A 216 -19.81 -0.22 -2.34
CA SER A 216 -18.64 -0.12 -1.47
C SER A 216 -17.99 1.26 -1.57
N VAL A 217 -17.41 1.71 -0.46
CA VAL A 217 -16.67 2.95 -0.31
C VAL A 217 -15.19 2.62 -0.09
N ARG A 218 -14.31 3.10 -0.97
CA ARG A 218 -12.85 2.97 -0.86
C ARG A 218 -12.24 4.34 -0.56
N LEU A 219 -11.66 4.52 0.62
CA LEU A 219 -10.84 5.69 0.95
C LEU A 219 -9.37 5.39 0.63
N LEU A 220 -8.80 6.20 -0.26
CA LEU A 220 -7.41 6.15 -0.70
C LEU A 220 -6.51 6.92 0.27
N ASN A 221 -5.34 6.35 0.59
CA ASN A 221 -4.36 6.98 1.50
C ASN A 221 -5.01 7.46 2.83
N PRO A 222 -5.72 6.59 3.58
CA PRO A 222 -6.37 6.98 4.84
C PRO A 222 -5.36 7.41 5.91
N GLN A 223 -4.08 7.01 5.80
CA GLN A 223 -3.03 7.49 6.70
C GLN A 223 -2.87 9.02 6.69
N THR A 224 -3.20 9.71 5.58
CA THR A 224 -3.22 11.18 5.51
C THR A 224 -4.16 11.82 6.54
N PHE A 225 -5.23 11.11 6.95
CA PHE A 225 -6.27 11.63 7.85
C PHE A 225 -6.28 10.95 9.23
N ILE A 226 -5.54 9.85 9.40
CA ILE A 226 -5.57 9.03 10.61
C ILE A 226 -4.14 8.89 11.17
N PRO A 227 -3.76 9.67 12.20
CA PRO A 227 -2.40 9.68 12.75
C PRO A 227 -1.90 8.30 13.19
N LYS A 228 -2.74 7.45 13.80
CA LYS A 228 -2.33 6.09 14.21
C LYS A 228 -2.00 5.17 13.03
N LEU A 229 -2.65 5.37 11.88
CA LEU A 229 -2.37 4.62 10.65
C LEU A 229 -1.15 5.20 9.91
N HIS A 230 -0.93 6.52 9.97
CA HIS A 230 0.35 7.13 9.58
C HIS A 230 1.51 6.55 10.38
N THR A 231 1.40 6.48 11.71
CA THR A 231 2.43 5.87 12.57
C THR A 231 2.69 4.41 12.21
N LEU A 232 1.63 3.62 11.98
CA LEU A 232 1.75 2.22 11.55
C LEU A 232 2.57 2.11 10.25
N ASN A 233 2.17 2.84 9.20
CA ASN A 233 2.83 2.81 7.90
C ASN A 233 4.27 3.36 7.96
N ALA A 234 4.48 4.46 8.69
CA ALA A 234 5.79 5.12 8.81
C ALA A 234 6.81 4.30 9.62
N ILE A 235 6.37 3.39 10.50
CA ILE A 235 7.25 2.43 11.16
C ILE A 235 7.42 1.17 10.28
N LEU A 236 6.38 0.69 9.60
CA LEU A 236 6.50 -0.50 8.73
C LEU A 236 7.38 -0.24 7.48
N GLN A 237 7.44 0.99 6.95
CA GLN A 237 8.39 1.32 5.87
C GLN A 237 9.85 1.21 6.34
N GLU A 238 10.11 1.37 7.64
CA GLU A 238 11.44 1.13 8.22
C GLU A 238 11.79 -0.35 8.26
N PHE A 239 10.79 -1.22 8.48
CA PHE A 239 10.94 -2.67 8.43
C PHE A 239 11.15 -3.20 7.00
N PHE A 240 10.30 -2.77 6.04
CA PHE A 240 10.35 -3.27 4.66
C PHE A 240 11.38 -2.57 3.76
N GLY A 241 11.92 -1.42 4.17
CA GLY A 241 12.87 -0.63 3.36
C GLY A 241 12.26 0.01 2.10
N CYS A 242 10.93 -0.03 1.95
CA CYS A 242 10.18 0.54 0.84
C CYS A 242 8.89 1.21 1.36
N PHE A 243 8.25 2.02 0.52
CA PHE A 243 7.01 2.72 0.90
C PHE A 243 5.91 1.74 1.34
N VAL A 244 5.18 2.10 2.41
CA VAL A 244 4.01 1.37 2.90
C VAL A 244 2.77 2.22 2.69
N GLY A 245 2.00 1.85 1.68
CA GLY A 245 0.70 2.43 1.38
C GLY A 245 -0.41 1.83 2.23
N SER A 246 -1.57 2.46 2.19
CA SER A 246 -2.80 1.78 2.60
C SER A 246 -4.02 2.31 1.84
N ASN A 247 -5.05 1.47 1.76
CA ASN A 247 -6.41 1.83 1.35
C ASN A 247 -7.38 1.20 2.34
N SER A 248 -8.51 1.84 2.62
CA SER A 248 -9.57 1.25 3.46
C SER A 248 -10.85 1.05 2.67
N TYR A 249 -11.51 -0.08 2.87
CA TYR A 249 -12.68 -0.52 2.10
C TYR A 249 -13.83 -0.83 3.05
N LEU A 250 -14.90 -0.06 2.93
CA LEU A 250 -16.17 -0.26 3.61
C LEU A 250 -17.18 -0.84 2.60
N THR A 251 -17.67 -2.05 2.85
CA THR A 251 -18.63 -2.76 1.99
C THR A 251 -19.94 -3.01 2.77
N PRO A 252 -21.10 -2.57 2.27
CA PRO A 252 -22.40 -2.78 2.95
C PRO A 252 -22.81 -4.26 2.96
N PRO A 253 -23.80 -4.69 3.75
CA PRO A 253 -24.27 -6.07 3.78
C PRO A 253 -24.68 -6.61 2.39
N ASN A 254 -24.58 -7.93 2.22
CA ASN A 254 -24.96 -8.67 0.99
C ASN A 254 -24.47 -8.05 -0.34
N SER A 255 -23.21 -7.60 -0.41
CA SER A 255 -22.69 -6.88 -1.58
C SER A 255 -21.22 -7.18 -1.92
N GLN A 256 -20.84 -6.86 -3.16
CA GLN A 256 -19.46 -6.92 -3.64
C GLN A 256 -19.11 -5.58 -4.33
N GLY A 257 -17.97 -4.99 -3.95
CA GLY A 257 -17.55 -3.68 -4.48
C GLY A 257 -16.64 -3.73 -5.70
N PHE A 258 -15.91 -4.83 -5.88
CA PHE A 258 -14.83 -4.97 -6.86
C PHE A 258 -14.92 -6.31 -7.58
N ALA A 259 -14.60 -6.32 -8.86
CA ALA A 259 -14.42 -7.57 -9.61
C ALA A 259 -13.19 -8.35 -9.09
N PRO A 260 -13.06 -9.64 -9.41
CA PRO A 260 -11.81 -10.37 -9.23
C PRO A 260 -10.66 -9.68 -10.00
N HIS A 261 -9.52 -9.48 -9.33
CA HIS A 261 -8.30 -8.89 -9.89
C HIS A 261 -7.07 -9.33 -9.09
N TYR A 262 -5.87 -9.08 -9.60
CA TYR A 262 -4.64 -9.07 -8.79
C TYR A 262 -4.00 -7.68 -8.80
N ASP A 263 -3.26 -7.37 -7.75
CA ASP A 263 -2.49 -6.13 -7.63
C ASP A 263 -0.98 -6.36 -7.83
N ASP A 264 -0.23 -5.27 -7.97
CA ASP A 264 1.24 -5.19 -8.08
C ASP A 264 1.98 -5.01 -6.73
N ILE A 265 1.27 -5.24 -5.62
CA ILE A 265 1.76 -5.06 -4.24
C ILE A 265 1.59 -6.32 -3.39
N GLU A 266 2.46 -6.46 -2.40
CA GLU A 266 2.29 -7.44 -1.33
C GLU A 266 1.19 -6.92 -0.38
N ALA A 267 0.10 -7.67 -0.24
CA ALA A 267 -1.11 -7.20 0.43
C ALA A 267 -1.27 -7.80 1.83
N PHE A 268 -1.52 -6.95 2.83
CA PHE A 268 -1.96 -7.35 4.16
C PHE A 268 -3.35 -6.75 4.43
N ILE A 269 -4.38 -7.59 4.43
CA ILE A 269 -5.77 -7.22 4.75
C ILE A 269 -5.97 -7.34 6.27
N LEU A 270 -6.16 -6.20 6.94
CA LEU A 270 -6.50 -6.10 8.35
C LEU A 270 -8.02 -5.91 8.45
N GLN A 271 -8.76 -6.92 8.91
CA GLN A 271 -10.21 -6.80 9.09
C GLN A 271 -10.50 -5.98 10.35
N ILE A 272 -11.18 -4.84 10.20
CA ILE A 272 -11.39 -3.85 11.27
C ILE A 272 -12.77 -4.01 11.91
N GLU A 273 -13.83 -4.11 11.11
CA GLU A 273 -15.21 -4.28 11.56
C GLU A 273 -15.94 -5.35 10.73
N GLY A 274 -16.88 -6.05 11.38
CA GLY A 274 -17.71 -7.07 10.75
C GLY A 274 -16.92 -8.19 10.07
N LYS A 275 -17.44 -8.72 8.97
CA LYS A 275 -16.91 -9.93 8.32
C LYS A 275 -16.94 -9.84 6.81
N LYS A 276 -15.96 -10.47 6.16
CA LYS A 276 -15.92 -10.58 4.70
C LYS A 276 -15.50 -11.97 4.25
N ARG A 277 -16.19 -12.53 3.25
CA ARG A 277 -15.77 -13.75 2.57
C ARG A 277 -14.77 -13.39 1.49
N TRP A 278 -13.60 -14.02 1.52
CA TRP A 278 -12.53 -13.85 0.55
C TRP A 278 -12.30 -15.15 -0.21
N ARG A 279 -12.12 -15.04 -1.52
CA ARG A 279 -11.65 -16.10 -2.40
C ARG A 279 -10.36 -15.65 -3.08
N LEU A 280 -9.31 -16.43 -2.93
CA LEU A 280 -8.00 -16.24 -3.55
C LEU A 280 -7.74 -17.35 -4.56
N TYR A 281 -7.08 -17.01 -5.67
CA TYR A 281 -6.77 -17.90 -6.78
C TYR A 281 -5.31 -17.67 -7.22
N LYS A 282 -4.72 -18.68 -7.88
CA LYS A 282 -3.41 -18.51 -8.51
C LYS A 282 -3.49 -17.50 -9.69
N PRO A 283 -2.38 -16.88 -10.10
CA PRO A 283 -2.28 -16.25 -11.41
C PRO A 283 -2.67 -17.23 -12.53
N LYS A 284 -3.13 -16.75 -13.69
CA LYS A 284 -3.60 -17.66 -14.77
C LYS A 284 -2.46 -18.44 -15.44
N THR A 285 -1.25 -17.88 -15.42
CA THR A 285 -0.05 -18.47 -16.03
C THR A 285 1.16 -18.24 -15.12
N ASP A 286 2.19 -19.09 -15.24
CA ASP A 286 3.42 -18.92 -14.45
C ASP A 286 4.13 -17.58 -14.73
N ASN A 287 3.92 -16.99 -15.92
CA ASN A 287 4.41 -15.67 -16.29
C ASN A 287 3.71 -14.51 -15.55
N GLU A 288 2.56 -14.76 -14.94
CA GLU A 288 1.82 -13.80 -14.10
C GLU A 288 2.15 -13.96 -12.60
N ILE A 289 3.12 -14.80 -12.23
CA ILE A 289 3.62 -14.90 -10.86
C ILE A 289 4.45 -13.64 -10.53
N LEU A 290 4.18 -13.03 -9.37
CA LEU A 290 4.83 -11.81 -8.88
C LEU A 290 4.86 -10.64 -9.90
N PRO A 291 3.73 -10.29 -10.54
CA PRO A 291 3.68 -9.37 -11.66
C PRO A 291 4.04 -7.94 -11.23
N ARG A 292 4.57 -7.17 -12.18
CA ARG A 292 5.04 -5.78 -11.95
C ARG A 292 3.92 -4.73 -11.99
N TYR A 293 2.74 -5.10 -12.48
CA TYR A 293 1.60 -4.21 -12.71
C TYR A 293 0.30 -4.96 -12.41
N SER A 294 -0.73 -4.28 -11.88
CA SER A 294 -2.03 -4.88 -11.56
C SER A 294 -2.76 -5.41 -12.80
N SER A 295 -3.67 -6.36 -12.59
CA SER A 295 -4.47 -6.94 -13.67
C SER A 295 -5.59 -6.01 -14.15
N LEU A 296 -6.18 -6.36 -15.29
CA LEU A 296 -7.55 -5.93 -15.60
C LEU A 296 -8.56 -6.66 -14.68
N ASN A 297 -9.80 -6.17 -14.63
CA ASN A 297 -10.89 -6.88 -13.96
C ASN A 297 -11.19 -8.19 -14.70
N PHE A 298 -11.20 -9.31 -13.99
CA PHE A 298 -11.64 -10.62 -14.49
C PHE A 298 -13.15 -10.81 -14.29
N SER A 299 -13.78 -11.68 -15.09
CA SER A 299 -15.12 -12.19 -14.85
C SER A 299 -15.08 -13.44 -13.95
N GLN A 300 -16.23 -13.97 -13.51
CA GLN A 300 -16.23 -15.26 -12.79
C GLN A 300 -15.90 -16.45 -13.71
N GLN A 301 -16.06 -16.32 -15.03
CA GLN A 301 -15.72 -17.36 -16.01
C GLN A 301 -14.21 -17.46 -16.25
N ASP A 302 -13.46 -16.42 -15.87
CA ASP A 302 -12.00 -16.38 -15.94
C ASP A 302 -11.30 -17.13 -14.80
N LEU A 303 -12.05 -17.56 -13.78
CA LEU A 303 -11.51 -18.13 -12.54
C LEU A 303 -11.62 -19.65 -12.52
N GLY A 304 -10.56 -20.32 -12.06
CA GLY A 304 -10.61 -21.72 -11.65
C GLY A 304 -11.04 -21.87 -10.18
N GLU A 305 -10.67 -22.99 -9.57
CA GLU A 305 -10.91 -23.22 -8.14
C GLU A 305 -10.08 -22.29 -7.24
N PRO A 306 -10.64 -21.76 -6.13
CA PRO A 306 -9.90 -20.92 -5.20
C PRO A 306 -8.91 -21.75 -4.37
N ILE A 307 -7.66 -21.27 -4.29
CA ILE A 307 -6.64 -21.81 -3.38
C ILE A 307 -6.92 -21.50 -1.91
N LEU A 308 -7.72 -20.47 -1.64
CA LEU A 308 -8.25 -20.16 -0.32
C LEU A 308 -9.65 -19.59 -0.45
N ASN A 309 -10.62 -20.15 0.27
CA ASN A 309 -11.97 -19.62 0.41
C ASN A 309 -12.29 -19.56 1.92
N THR A 310 -12.28 -18.36 2.49
CA THR A 310 -12.37 -18.15 3.95
C THR A 310 -13.22 -16.93 4.29
N VAL A 311 -13.81 -16.93 5.48
CA VAL A 311 -14.39 -15.73 6.08
C VAL A 311 -13.37 -15.17 7.07
N ILE A 312 -13.02 -13.90 6.91
CA ILE A 312 -12.19 -13.17 7.88
C ILE A 312 -13.11 -12.29 8.73
N GLU A 313 -12.83 -12.27 10.04
CA GLU A 313 -13.62 -11.51 11.03
C GLU A 313 -12.78 -10.39 11.67
N ALA A 314 -13.41 -9.41 12.31
CA ALA A 314 -12.70 -8.32 12.97
C ALA A 314 -11.50 -8.80 13.83
N GLY A 315 -10.33 -8.17 13.62
CA GLY A 315 -9.06 -8.51 14.25
C GLY A 315 -8.22 -9.58 13.52
N ASP A 316 -8.78 -10.29 12.54
CA ASP A 316 -8.02 -11.21 11.68
C ASP A 316 -7.12 -10.45 10.69
N ILE A 317 -6.08 -11.13 10.21
CA ILE A 317 -5.26 -10.68 9.08
C ILE A 317 -5.22 -11.75 7.98
N LEU A 318 -5.33 -11.29 6.74
CA LEU A 318 -5.14 -12.10 5.54
C LEU A 318 -4.02 -11.47 4.69
N TYR A 319 -2.92 -12.20 4.51
CA TYR A 319 -1.82 -11.83 3.62
C TYR A 319 -1.88 -12.64 2.32
N PHE A 320 -1.50 -12.02 1.20
CA PHE A 320 -1.20 -12.71 -0.06
C PHE A 320 -0.22 -11.90 -0.92
N PRO A 321 0.63 -12.59 -1.72
CA PRO A 321 1.59 -11.93 -2.59
C PRO A 321 0.95 -11.30 -3.83
N ARG A 322 1.65 -10.34 -4.45
CA ARG A 322 1.22 -9.71 -5.71
C ARG A 322 1.01 -10.76 -6.80
N GLY A 323 0.02 -10.55 -7.67
CA GLY A 323 -0.42 -11.56 -8.64
C GLY A 323 -1.45 -12.56 -8.12
N THR A 324 -1.67 -12.67 -6.80
CA THR A 324 -2.78 -13.46 -6.26
C THR A 324 -4.11 -12.82 -6.69
N ILE A 325 -4.84 -13.50 -7.58
CA ILE A 325 -6.18 -13.05 -7.97
C ILE A 325 -7.08 -13.20 -6.76
N HIS A 326 -7.83 -12.16 -6.43
CA HIS A 326 -8.65 -12.13 -5.25
C HIS A 326 -10.00 -11.45 -5.50
N GLN A 327 -11.01 -11.86 -4.75
CA GLN A 327 -12.29 -11.16 -4.64
C GLN A 327 -12.84 -11.31 -3.22
N GLY A 328 -13.58 -10.30 -2.76
CA GLY A 328 -14.20 -10.31 -1.43
C GLY A 328 -15.59 -9.70 -1.41
N ASP A 329 -16.54 -10.42 -0.81
CA ASP A 329 -17.96 -10.07 -0.67
C ASP A 329 -18.43 -10.14 0.79
N THR A 330 -19.41 -9.31 1.14
CA THR A 330 -20.21 -9.47 2.36
C THR A 330 -21.41 -10.37 2.05
N PHE A 331 -21.89 -11.09 3.07
CA PHE A 331 -22.98 -12.05 2.95
C PHE A 331 -23.91 -11.93 4.15
N GLY A 332 -25.21 -12.22 3.95
CA GLY A 332 -26.24 -11.93 4.95
C GLY A 332 -26.63 -10.45 4.96
N PHE A 333 -27.74 -10.14 5.64
CA PHE A 333 -28.44 -8.86 5.50
C PHE A 333 -28.01 -7.78 6.50
N ASP A 334 -27.36 -8.16 7.62
CA ASP A 334 -27.21 -7.29 8.79
C ASP A 334 -25.75 -6.88 9.10
N GLU A 335 -24.74 -7.51 8.47
CA GLU A 335 -23.32 -7.30 8.80
C GLU A 335 -22.54 -6.70 7.61
N HIS A 336 -21.92 -5.54 7.84
CA HIS A 336 -21.01 -4.89 6.89
C HIS A 336 -19.58 -5.42 7.04
N SER A 337 -18.67 -4.92 6.20
CA SER A 337 -17.23 -5.14 6.37
C SER A 337 -16.49 -3.81 6.28
N LEU A 338 -15.60 -3.54 7.24
CA LEU A 338 -14.52 -2.56 7.10
C LEU A 338 -13.18 -3.27 7.20
N HIS A 339 -12.31 -3.11 6.20
CA HIS A 339 -10.90 -3.53 6.28
C HIS A 339 -9.94 -2.44 5.80
N ILE A 340 -8.70 -2.52 6.27
CA ILE A 340 -7.55 -1.80 5.70
C ILE A 340 -6.69 -2.80 4.93
N THR A 341 -6.35 -2.48 3.70
CA THR A 341 -5.25 -3.13 2.98
C THR A 341 -4.01 -2.29 3.20
N LEU A 342 -3.00 -2.84 3.88
CA LEU A 342 -1.63 -2.31 3.80
C LEU A 342 -0.99 -2.87 2.52
N SER A 343 -0.35 -2.00 1.75
CA SER A 343 0.30 -2.34 0.48
C SER A 343 1.79 -2.01 0.54
N VAL A 344 2.62 -2.99 0.23
CA VAL A 344 4.10 -2.86 0.29
C VAL A 344 4.75 -3.45 -0.96
N TYR A 345 6.05 -3.19 -1.14
CA TYR A 345 6.89 -3.81 -2.19
C TYR A 345 6.57 -3.47 -3.66
N GLN A 346 5.75 -2.44 -3.92
CA GLN A 346 5.49 -1.97 -5.30
C GLN A 346 6.82 -1.62 -6.00
N ARG A 347 7.07 -2.23 -7.17
CA ARG A 347 8.30 -2.02 -7.96
C ARG A 347 9.61 -2.15 -7.17
N ASN A 348 9.65 -3.07 -6.21
CA ASN A 348 10.81 -3.37 -5.38
C ASN A 348 11.47 -4.72 -5.74
N SER A 349 11.54 -5.04 -7.04
CA SER A 349 12.05 -6.34 -7.52
C SER A 349 13.52 -6.29 -7.97
N TRP A 350 14.14 -7.47 -8.14
CA TRP A 350 15.44 -7.59 -8.82
C TRP A 350 15.46 -6.95 -10.21
N GLY A 351 14.33 -6.94 -10.94
CA GLY A 351 14.21 -6.26 -12.22
C GLY A 351 14.32 -4.74 -12.07
N ASP A 352 13.63 -4.16 -11.09
CA ASP A 352 13.70 -2.72 -10.78
C ASP A 352 15.11 -2.30 -10.32
N PHE A 353 15.80 -3.16 -9.55
CA PHE A 353 17.20 -2.96 -9.18
C PHE A 353 18.14 -3.02 -10.39
N LEU A 354 17.97 -4.01 -11.28
CA LEU A 354 18.78 -4.15 -12.51
C LEU A 354 18.58 -2.98 -13.49
N GLU A 355 17.39 -2.37 -13.53
CA GLU A 355 17.14 -1.13 -14.27
C GLU A 355 17.96 0.07 -13.76
N LYS A 356 18.43 0.06 -12.50
CA LYS A 356 19.41 1.03 -11.99
C LYS A 356 20.85 0.56 -12.23
N LEU A 357 21.12 -0.73 -11.97
CA LEU A 357 22.45 -1.34 -12.04
C LEU A 357 23.06 -1.30 -13.45
N ILE A 358 22.32 -1.79 -14.45
CA ILE A 358 22.86 -2.00 -15.80
C ILE A 358 23.22 -0.67 -16.47
N PRO A 359 22.38 0.38 -16.46
CA PRO A 359 22.78 1.68 -17.00
C PRO A 359 23.93 2.32 -16.22
N ALA A 360 24.01 2.16 -14.89
CA ALA A 360 25.10 2.69 -14.09
C ALA A 360 26.44 2.01 -14.44
N ALA A 361 26.45 0.68 -14.53
CA ALA A 361 27.60 -0.13 -14.93
C ALA A 361 28.02 0.17 -16.38
N LEU A 362 27.07 0.32 -17.31
CA LEU A 362 27.35 0.60 -18.72
C LEU A 362 27.98 1.99 -18.89
N ASN A 363 27.46 3.00 -18.18
CA ASN A 363 28.07 4.33 -18.14
C ASN A 363 29.48 4.33 -17.54
N ASN A 364 29.78 3.40 -16.62
CA ASN A 364 31.11 3.22 -16.05
C ASN A 364 32.07 2.56 -17.06
N ALA A 365 31.61 1.49 -17.71
CA ALA A 365 32.34 0.76 -18.76
C ALA A 365 32.68 1.66 -19.95
N ILE A 366 31.71 2.43 -20.47
CA ILE A 366 31.91 3.39 -21.58
C ILE A 366 32.98 4.44 -21.24
N LYS A 367 33.11 4.86 -19.99
CA LYS A 367 34.13 5.84 -19.56
C LYS A 367 35.52 5.20 -19.48
N ASN A 368 35.63 4.02 -18.86
CA ASN A 368 36.92 3.48 -18.47
C ASN A 368 37.51 2.46 -19.47
N ASP A 369 36.70 1.88 -20.36
CA ASP A 369 37.12 0.83 -21.28
C ASP A 369 36.82 1.20 -22.74
N SER A 370 37.88 1.31 -23.56
CA SER A 370 37.78 1.66 -24.97
C SER A 370 37.02 0.63 -25.82
N ARG A 371 36.88 -0.63 -25.36
CA ARG A 371 36.09 -1.66 -26.04
C ARG A 371 34.63 -1.27 -26.18
N PHE A 372 34.05 -0.60 -25.18
CA PHE A 372 32.67 -0.08 -25.21
C PHE A 372 32.53 1.21 -26.02
N ARG A 373 33.65 1.81 -26.47
CA ARG A 373 33.68 3.01 -27.33
C ARG A 373 34.06 2.70 -28.78
N LYS A 374 34.41 1.45 -29.12
CA LYS A 374 34.68 1.06 -30.51
C LYS A 374 33.40 1.17 -31.34
N GLY A 375 33.51 1.75 -32.53
CA GLY A 375 32.38 1.87 -33.45
C GLY A 375 31.81 0.51 -33.85
N LEU A 376 30.50 0.46 -34.07
CA LEU A 376 29.83 -0.71 -34.62
C LEU A 376 30.35 -1.02 -36.04
N PRO A 377 30.27 -2.28 -36.51
CA PRO A 377 30.58 -2.63 -37.89
C PRO A 377 29.80 -1.78 -38.90
N ILE A 378 30.49 -1.30 -39.94
CA ILE A 378 29.86 -0.56 -41.04
C ILE A 378 28.77 -1.44 -41.67
N ASN A 379 27.62 -0.84 -41.98
CA ASN A 379 26.44 -1.52 -42.55
C ASN A 379 25.84 -2.65 -41.69
N TYR A 380 26.03 -2.68 -40.36
CA TYR A 380 25.48 -3.76 -39.50
C TYR A 380 23.97 -3.97 -39.63
N LEU A 381 23.21 -2.90 -39.93
CA LEU A 381 21.77 -2.95 -40.19
C LEU A 381 21.36 -3.77 -41.42
N ARG A 382 22.30 -4.22 -42.27
CA ARG A 382 22.02 -5.13 -43.40
C ARG A 382 21.91 -6.61 -42.99
N TYR A 383 22.25 -6.95 -41.75
CA TYR A 383 22.24 -8.33 -41.23
C TYR A 383 21.86 -8.45 -39.73
N ILE A 384 21.69 -7.32 -39.03
CA ILE A 384 21.15 -7.23 -37.66
C ILE A 384 19.89 -6.37 -37.68
N GLY A 385 18.79 -6.95 -37.20
CA GLY A 385 17.47 -6.31 -37.08
C GLY A 385 16.37 -7.36 -37.03
N SER A 386 15.15 -6.98 -36.65
CA SER A 386 14.00 -7.89 -36.57
C SER A 386 13.59 -8.47 -37.94
N THR A 387 13.94 -7.79 -39.04
CA THR A 387 13.74 -8.22 -40.42
C THR A 387 14.73 -9.30 -40.89
N TYR A 388 15.78 -9.58 -40.12
CA TYR A 388 16.85 -10.52 -40.46
C TYR A 388 16.94 -11.68 -39.45
N THR A 389 15.88 -11.94 -38.69
CA THR A 389 15.83 -13.01 -37.69
C THR A 389 15.92 -14.39 -38.33
N GLU A 390 15.24 -14.64 -39.44
CA GLU A 390 15.21 -15.96 -40.10
C GLU A 390 16.58 -16.43 -40.60
N ASN A 391 17.51 -15.51 -40.88
CA ASN A 391 18.90 -15.81 -41.27
C ASN A 391 19.84 -16.04 -40.06
N PHE A 392 19.40 -16.86 -39.08
CA PHE A 392 20.15 -17.14 -37.84
C PHE A 392 21.57 -17.70 -38.08
N ASP A 393 21.75 -18.53 -39.11
CA ASP A 393 23.02 -19.23 -39.36
C ASP A 393 24.12 -18.37 -40.02
N CYS A 394 23.82 -17.11 -40.35
CA CYS A 394 24.80 -16.18 -40.91
C CYS A 394 26.05 -16.02 -40.00
N PRO A 395 27.27 -16.36 -40.46
CA PRO A 395 28.49 -16.26 -39.65
C PRO A 395 28.76 -14.85 -39.11
N ILE A 396 28.36 -13.81 -39.86
CA ILE A 396 28.50 -12.41 -39.47
C ILE A 396 27.57 -12.09 -38.27
N ARG A 397 26.34 -12.60 -38.30
CA ARG A 397 25.37 -12.46 -37.18
C ARG A 397 25.85 -13.19 -35.93
N LYS A 398 26.39 -14.41 -36.07
CA LYS A 398 27.03 -15.16 -34.96
C LYS A 398 28.21 -14.37 -34.37
N LYS A 399 29.10 -13.83 -35.20
CA LYS A 399 30.23 -13.00 -34.76
C LYS A 399 29.78 -11.73 -34.02
N PHE A 400 28.72 -11.06 -34.50
CA PHE A 400 28.13 -9.90 -33.83
C PHE A 400 27.56 -10.28 -32.45
N SER A 401 26.74 -11.33 -32.38
CA SER A 401 26.15 -11.84 -31.13
C SER A 401 27.21 -12.21 -30.09
N ASN A 402 28.22 -13.00 -30.50
CA ASN A 402 29.31 -13.40 -29.62
C ASN A 402 30.12 -12.20 -29.09
N HIS A 403 30.29 -11.15 -29.92
CA HIS A 403 30.95 -9.93 -29.46
C HIS A 403 30.09 -9.16 -28.45
N THR A 404 28.77 -9.04 -28.67
CA THR A 404 27.84 -8.45 -27.71
C THR A 404 27.85 -9.19 -26.38
N ILE A 405 27.79 -10.53 -26.40
CA ILE A 405 27.86 -11.37 -25.19
C ILE A 405 29.20 -11.16 -24.47
N SER A 406 30.32 -11.10 -25.20
CA SER A 406 31.64 -10.81 -24.62
C SER A 406 31.70 -9.43 -23.93
N LEU A 407 31.09 -8.40 -24.52
CA LEU A 407 30.97 -7.08 -23.89
C LEU A 407 30.09 -7.13 -22.63
N LEU A 408 28.99 -7.88 -22.63
CA LEU A 408 28.16 -8.09 -21.43
C LEU A 408 28.92 -8.87 -20.33
N THR A 409 29.77 -9.83 -20.70
CA THR A 409 30.67 -10.53 -19.76
C THR A 409 31.70 -9.58 -19.16
N ILE A 410 32.21 -8.61 -19.91
CA ILE A 410 33.11 -7.57 -19.39
C ILE A 410 32.34 -6.58 -18.51
N LEU A 411 31.10 -6.23 -18.88
CA LEU A 411 30.24 -5.30 -18.14
C LEU A 411 30.00 -5.76 -16.69
N SER A 412 29.98 -7.07 -16.42
CA SER A 412 29.86 -7.60 -15.05
C SER A 412 30.99 -7.11 -14.12
N LYS A 413 32.18 -6.82 -14.66
CA LYS A 413 33.33 -6.26 -13.90
C LYS A 413 33.20 -4.76 -13.63
N CYS A 414 32.21 -4.09 -14.23
CA CYS A 414 31.91 -2.67 -14.04
C CYS A 414 30.67 -2.44 -13.17
N ILE A 415 30.09 -3.53 -12.62
CA ILE A 415 28.96 -3.50 -11.70
C ILE A 415 29.35 -2.81 -10.40
N ASP A 416 28.47 -1.93 -9.93
CA ASP A 416 28.57 -1.16 -8.69
C ASP A 416 27.20 -1.28 -8.00
N ILE A 417 27.08 -2.25 -7.09
CA ILE A 417 25.81 -2.59 -6.43
C ILE A 417 25.37 -1.51 -5.44
N ASP A 418 26.32 -0.86 -4.76
CA ASP A 418 26.05 0.18 -3.77
C ASP A 418 25.46 1.42 -4.43
N LYS A 419 26.04 1.83 -5.56
CA LYS A 419 25.50 2.93 -6.37
C LYS A 419 24.12 2.62 -6.96
N ALA A 420 23.85 1.37 -7.33
CA ALA A 420 22.52 0.99 -7.80
C ALA A 420 21.49 1.02 -6.65
N ALA A 421 21.86 0.56 -5.46
CA ALA A 421 21.04 0.67 -4.26
C ALA A 421 20.78 2.15 -3.90
N ASP A 422 21.78 3.01 -3.98
CA ASP A 422 21.63 4.46 -3.77
C ASP A 422 20.74 5.12 -4.83
N LEU A 423 20.82 4.72 -6.11
CA LEU A 423 19.92 5.17 -7.18
C LEU A 423 18.47 4.67 -7.02
N MET A 424 18.27 3.55 -6.33
CA MET A 424 16.95 3.03 -5.98
C MET A 424 16.39 3.77 -4.76
N ALA A 425 17.21 3.99 -3.75
CA ALA A 425 16.88 4.69 -2.51
C ALA A 425 16.39 6.14 -2.73
N VAL A 426 16.88 6.85 -3.76
CA VAL A 426 16.41 8.22 -4.09
C VAL A 426 14.89 8.28 -4.24
N ASN A 427 14.28 7.30 -4.92
CA ASN A 427 12.83 7.27 -5.08
C ASN A 427 12.14 6.91 -3.75
N HIS A 428 12.64 5.88 -3.04
CA HIS A 428 12.06 5.49 -1.75
C HIS A 428 12.04 6.63 -0.73
N ILE A 429 13.09 7.46 -0.66
CA ILE A 429 13.17 8.61 0.27
C ILE A 429 12.18 9.72 -0.11
N HIS A 430 11.95 9.93 -1.40
CA HIS A 430 10.91 10.84 -1.88
C HIS A 430 9.51 10.33 -1.52
N ASP A 431 9.29 9.02 -1.63
CA ASP A 431 7.98 8.39 -1.46
C ASP A 431 7.64 8.08 0.02
N PHE A 432 8.64 7.95 0.90
CA PHE A 432 8.47 7.64 2.32
C PHE A 432 7.57 8.65 3.04
N LEU A 433 6.75 8.14 3.95
CA LEU A 433 6.00 8.99 4.87
C LEU A 433 6.96 9.72 5.83
N PRO A 434 6.66 10.98 6.20
CA PRO A 434 7.37 11.68 7.27
C PRO A 434 7.41 10.85 8.57
N PRO A 435 8.53 10.86 9.30
CA PRO A 435 8.70 10.09 10.52
C PRO A 435 7.74 10.55 11.63
N VAL A 436 7.28 9.61 12.45
CA VAL A 436 6.46 9.92 13.65
C VAL A 436 7.29 9.67 14.89
N PHE A 437 7.70 10.73 15.56
CA PHE A 437 8.49 10.67 16.79
C PHE A 437 7.62 10.25 17.99
N ASN A 438 8.14 9.33 18.80
CA ASN A 438 7.58 9.08 20.13
C ASN A 438 7.83 10.29 21.06
N GLN A 439 7.19 10.31 22.23
CA GLN A 439 7.26 11.45 23.15
C GLN A 439 8.70 11.80 23.58
N ASN A 440 9.55 10.79 23.76
CA ASN A 440 10.96 10.98 24.14
C ASN A 440 11.77 11.58 22.99
N GLU A 441 11.57 11.09 21.77
CA GLU A 441 12.17 11.64 20.56
C GLU A 441 11.75 13.10 20.31
N ARG A 442 10.47 13.42 20.51
CA ARG A 442 9.99 14.81 20.42
C ARG A 442 10.68 15.72 21.42
N LEU A 443 10.74 15.34 22.70
CA LEU A 443 11.39 16.10 23.77
C LEU A 443 12.89 16.30 23.53
N CYS A 444 13.55 15.36 22.85
CA CYS A 444 14.96 15.42 22.47
C CYS A 444 15.20 15.99 21.06
N SER A 445 14.20 16.67 20.47
CA SER A 445 14.26 17.26 19.12
C SER A 445 13.86 18.73 19.14
N ILE A 446 14.09 19.43 18.03
CA ILE A 446 13.71 20.84 17.84
C ILE A 446 12.18 21.10 17.85
N TYR A 447 11.35 20.05 17.86
CA TYR A 447 9.88 20.21 17.88
C TYR A 447 9.34 20.53 19.28
N ASP A 448 9.81 19.83 20.31
CA ASP A 448 9.34 20.03 21.70
C ASP A 448 10.47 20.37 22.68
N GLY A 449 11.73 20.15 22.32
CA GLY A 449 12.92 20.62 23.05
C GLY A 449 13.31 22.05 22.64
N GLY A 450 14.33 22.60 23.31
CA GLY A 450 14.87 23.93 22.99
C GLY A 450 13.96 25.11 23.37
N GLU A 451 14.14 26.20 22.61
CA GLU A 451 13.64 27.54 22.87
C GLU A 451 12.10 27.62 22.93
N LYS A 452 11.54 28.26 23.96
CA LYS A 452 10.10 28.48 24.07
C LYS A 452 9.75 29.93 24.42
N MET A 453 8.88 30.53 23.62
CA MET A 453 8.26 31.81 23.93
C MET A 453 7.23 31.63 25.05
N ILE A 454 7.37 32.39 26.14
CA ILE A 454 6.37 32.45 27.23
C ILE A 454 5.52 33.72 27.16
N LYS A 455 4.40 33.75 27.88
CA LYS A 455 3.34 34.77 27.75
C LYS A 455 3.79 36.23 27.94
N ASN A 456 4.93 36.49 28.57
CA ASN A 456 5.49 37.83 28.78
C ASN A 456 6.47 38.26 27.67
N GLY A 457 6.59 37.50 26.58
CA GLY A 457 7.50 37.81 25.47
C GLY A 457 8.95 37.37 25.66
N ALA A 458 9.29 36.71 26.77
CA ALA A 458 10.62 36.15 26.98
C ALA A 458 10.76 34.77 26.31
N VAL A 459 11.97 34.46 25.84
CA VAL A 459 12.34 33.11 25.37
C VAL A 459 13.09 32.39 26.50
N ILE A 460 12.61 31.20 26.86
CA ILE A 460 13.24 30.32 27.86
C ILE A 460 13.80 29.05 27.19
N ASN A 461 14.59 28.28 27.94
CA ASN A 461 15.15 26.99 27.51
C ASN A 461 15.99 27.07 26.21
N ARG A 462 16.73 28.16 26.01
CA ARG A 462 17.72 28.23 24.94
C ARG A 462 18.81 27.18 25.18
N VAL A 463 19.10 26.35 24.18
CA VAL A 463 20.08 25.25 24.28
C VAL A 463 21.01 25.30 23.07
N GLU A 464 22.31 25.30 23.33
CA GLU A 464 23.34 25.25 22.28
C GLU A 464 23.97 23.85 22.23
N ILE A 465 24.33 23.38 21.03
CA ILE A 465 24.96 22.07 20.84
C ILE A 465 26.46 22.21 21.15
N GLU A 466 26.84 21.81 22.37
CA GLU A 466 28.23 21.72 22.80
C GLU A 466 28.94 20.47 22.23
N PRO A 467 30.30 20.43 22.16
CA PRO A 467 31.07 19.26 21.73
C PRO A 467 30.84 17.97 22.54
N ASN A 468 30.26 18.08 23.74
CA ASN A 468 29.89 16.95 24.61
C ASN A 468 28.45 16.43 24.36
N THR A 469 27.70 17.07 23.45
CA THR A 469 26.29 16.78 23.18
C THR A 469 26.14 15.45 22.45
N LEU A 470 25.43 14.51 23.07
CA LEU A 470 25.14 13.22 22.44
C LEU A 470 23.99 13.38 21.44
N ILE A 471 24.28 13.21 20.15
CA ILE A 471 23.32 13.25 19.06
C ILE A 471 23.10 11.86 18.45
N LYS A 472 21.88 11.60 17.96
CA LYS A 472 21.57 10.46 17.08
C LYS A 472 20.71 10.93 15.90
N LEU A 473 20.74 10.22 14.77
CA LEU A 473 19.72 10.40 13.74
C LEU A 473 18.35 10.03 14.33
N SER A 474 17.32 10.77 13.95
CA SER A 474 15.96 10.55 14.46
C SER A 474 15.40 9.21 14.02
N ARG A 475 15.51 8.87 12.73
CA ARG A 475 15.15 7.55 12.14
C ARG A 475 16.10 7.20 11.00
N GLY A 476 16.23 5.90 10.70
CA GLY A 476 17.22 5.40 9.72
C GLY A 476 17.02 5.89 8.28
N HIS A 477 15.77 6.07 7.85
CA HIS A 477 15.45 6.44 6.46
C HIS A 477 15.16 7.94 6.25
N CYS A 478 15.32 8.78 7.27
CA CYS A 478 15.13 10.23 7.15
C CYS A 478 16.22 10.92 6.31
N ALA A 479 17.38 10.27 6.13
CA ALA A 479 18.47 10.78 5.32
C ALA A 479 19.27 9.62 4.72
N ARG A 480 19.67 9.77 3.45
CA ARG A 480 20.67 8.93 2.79
C ARG A 480 21.73 9.84 2.21
N TYR A 481 22.97 9.65 2.63
CA TYR A 481 24.08 10.29 1.96
C TYR A 481 24.34 9.55 0.64
N ASN A 482 24.05 10.20 -0.48
CA ASN A 482 24.29 9.66 -1.81
C ASN A 482 25.39 10.48 -2.49
N LEU A 483 26.47 9.82 -2.91
CA LEU A 483 27.52 10.40 -3.74
C LEU A 483 27.09 10.52 -5.22
N LEU A 484 25.86 10.99 -5.44
CA LEU A 484 25.49 11.66 -6.67
C LEU A 484 26.38 12.89 -6.77
N LYS A 485 27.48 12.76 -7.53
CA LYS A 485 28.26 13.92 -7.96
C LYS A 485 27.27 14.92 -8.54
N ILE A 486 27.07 16.02 -7.84
CA ILE A 486 26.40 17.21 -8.34
C ILE A 486 27.36 17.81 -9.37
N PHE A 487 27.43 17.16 -10.53
CA PHE A 487 27.66 17.83 -11.79
C PHE A 487 26.40 18.67 -12.03
N GLY A 488 26.30 19.76 -11.27
CA GLY A 488 25.43 20.86 -11.63
C GLY A 488 25.75 21.21 -13.07
N LYS A 489 24.71 21.54 -13.83
CA LYS A 489 24.84 22.10 -15.16
C LYS A 489 25.90 23.22 -15.09
N LYS A 490 27.09 22.98 -15.67
CA LYS A 490 27.83 24.11 -16.22
C LYS A 490 26.95 24.66 -17.34
N GLN A 491 26.77 25.98 -17.31
CA GLN A 491 25.97 26.73 -18.27
C GLN A 491 26.41 26.45 -19.71
#